data_AF-A0A8K0ECI9-F1
#
_entry.id   AF-A0A8K0ECI9-F1
#
_cell.length_a   1.000
_cell.length_b   1.000
_cell.length_c   1.000
_cell.angle_alpha   90.00
_cell.angle_beta   90.00
_cell.angle_gamma   90.00
#
_symmetry.space_group_name_H-M   'P 1'
#
loop_
_entity.id
_entity.type
_entity.pdbx_description
1 polymer ?
#
loop_
_entity_poly.entity_id
_entity_poly.type
_entity_poly.pdbx_seq_one_letter_code
_entity_poly.pdbx_strand_id
1 'polypeptide(L)'
;MSEEKVRIRKMAHEPRRDRLSLAAGLGVCGVAVTVLLVTFLHSGQVQQADVASRLASVEKELVYWREKSQSLLERVAVVETKIQDGSGVWTGQSSVVDTEADLPMTPEGPKTSDGSSAGDEQGKDEPRMRPKRQAVSANTVRLPMSGCMQGHPGPPGAAGRDGRDGVQGPPGPASCGCYGEGLPGQIANLERRLDDVENKTSQVKKRLASLEGQEENTEIGSVTNPAVSCKYIKDNVDGAQDGLYHLRSPGGVVYETYCDMTIAGGGWTLVSGVHENDIYGKCTAGDRWSSTRGSTTNYPEGDGNWANHNTFGSVASATNDDLKNPGYFSIDASDVMLWHVPNDTPLSQYKSAAYLRYYTTNGFLQQYGGNMYSLFKNHFPIVYNGGTTADNGPAIPITWDRGSDGLRISLIAPSTVPQVTPGFVQFRVFNAEKAPLAVCPGVRYNGGESDALCIGGAAYWPQLAPRQCGDFSAKAWNGYGTHTGWSSSRLELESAILFFYR
;
A
#
# COMPACT_ATOMS: atom_id res chain seq x y z
N MET A 1 -25.80 -49.99 41.92
CA MET A 1 -24.38 -50.37 41.68
C MET A 1 -23.64 -49.06 41.48
N SER A 2 -23.15 -48.38 42.53
CA SER A 2 -21.87 -48.65 43.24
C SER A 2 -20.72 -48.85 42.23
N GLU A 3 -19.63 -48.08 42.22
CA GLU A 3 -18.83 -47.64 43.37
C GLU A 3 -18.12 -46.30 43.17
N GLU A 4 -18.05 -45.60 44.30
CA GLU A 4 -17.23 -44.47 44.68
C GLU A 4 -15.86 -44.97 45.22
N LYS A 5 -14.74 -44.32 44.88
CA LYS A 5 -13.52 -44.26 45.72
C LYS A 5 -12.83 -42.90 45.55
N VAL A 6 -12.97 -41.95 46.48
CA VAL A 6 -12.28 -41.75 47.79
C VAL A 6 -11.20 -40.65 47.73
N ARG A 7 -11.67 -39.44 48.06
CA ARG A 7 -11.15 -38.37 48.94
C ARG A 7 -9.85 -38.63 49.73
N ILE A 8 -8.93 -37.65 49.76
CA ILE A 8 -8.25 -37.17 50.99
C ILE A 8 -8.05 -35.64 50.96
N ARG A 9 -8.49 -34.98 52.04
CA ARG A 9 -8.27 -33.57 52.43
C ARG A 9 -6.94 -33.43 53.20
N LYS A 10 -6.34 -32.24 53.17
CA LYS A 10 -5.75 -31.63 54.38
C LYS A 10 -5.99 -30.11 54.39
N MET A 11 -6.61 -29.64 55.48
CA MET A 11 -6.80 -28.24 55.84
C MET A 11 -5.70 -27.79 56.83
N ALA A 12 -5.59 -26.46 56.94
CA ALA A 12 -5.17 -25.64 58.09
C ALA A 12 -3.77 -25.01 58.02
N HIS A 13 -3.72 -23.69 57.81
CA HIS A 13 -3.54 -22.73 58.91
C HIS A 13 -3.73 -21.27 58.42
N GLU A 14 -4.58 -20.52 59.13
CA GLU A 14 -4.64 -19.05 59.08
C GLU A 14 -3.71 -18.48 60.18
N PRO A 15 -3.16 -17.27 60.00
CA PRO A 15 -3.66 -16.18 60.85
C PRO A 15 -3.77 -14.81 60.15
N ARG A 16 -4.85 -14.10 60.50
CA ARG A 16 -5.12 -12.68 60.21
C ARG A 16 -4.06 -11.75 60.80
N ARG A 17 -3.77 -10.66 60.07
CA ARG A 17 -3.41 -9.35 60.63
C ARG A 17 -4.14 -8.25 59.86
N ASP A 18 -4.97 -7.51 60.58
CA ASP A 18 -5.65 -6.30 60.13
C ASP A 18 -4.66 -5.18 59.78
N ARG A 19 -4.97 -4.37 58.75
CA ARG A 19 -4.70 -2.92 58.71
C ARG A 19 -5.41 -2.22 57.54
N LEU A 20 -6.45 -1.47 57.93
CA LEU A 20 -7.05 -0.25 57.37
C LEU A 20 -6.80 0.19 55.90
N SER A 21 -7.95 0.40 55.24
CA SER A 21 -8.28 1.19 54.06
C SER A 21 -7.38 2.40 53.73
N LEU A 22 -6.90 2.44 52.48
CA LEU A 22 -6.33 3.60 51.80
C LEU A 22 -7.36 4.21 50.81
N ALA A 23 -8.61 4.37 51.24
CA ALA A 23 -9.66 5.09 50.49
C ALA A 23 -9.90 6.52 51.02
N ALA A 24 -8.97 7.07 51.80
CA ALA A 24 -9.04 8.42 52.37
C ALA A 24 -7.75 9.20 52.04
N GLY A 25 -7.63 9.63 50.78
CA GLY A 25 -6.47 10.42 50.32
C GLY A 25 -6.61 11.12 48.96
N LEU A 26 -7.76 11.01 48.28
CA LEU A 26 -8.01 11.66 46.98
C LEU A 26 -9.28 12.53 46.97
N GLY A 27 -9.83 12.86 48.15
CA GLY A 27 -11.06 13.63 48.29
C GLY A 27 -10.90 15.15 48.40
N VAL A 28 -9.68 15.70 48.35
CA VAL A 28 -9.46 17.15 48.63
C VAL A 28 -8.90 17.95 47.43
N CYS A 29 -8.49 17.31 46.34
CA CYS A 29 -8.19 18.02 45.08
C CYS A 29 -9.40 18.19 44.15
N GLY A 30 -10.49 17.46 44.36
CA GLY A 30 -11.68 17.52 43.50
C GLY A 30 -12.53 18.78 43.70
N VAL A 31 -12.64 19.27 44.94
CA VAL A 31 -13.60 20.36 45.26
C VAL A 31 -13.06 21.75 44.88
N ALA A 32 -11.74 21.96 44.96
CA ALA A 32 -11.11 23.23 44.58
C ALA A 32 -11.16 23.49 43.06
N VAL A 33 -11.09 22.42 42.25
CA VAL A 33 -11.19 22.52 40.78
C VAL A 33 -12.64 22.78 40.34
N THR A 34 -13.63 22.22 41.04
CA THR A 34 -15.05 22.51 40.75
C THR A 34 -15.48 23.92 41.13
N VAL A 35 -14.94 24.53 42.19
CA VAL A 35 -15.32 25.90 42.59
C VAL A 35 -14.69 26.97 41.68
N LEU A 36 -13.50 26.72 41.12
CA LEU A 36 -12.86 27.58 40.12
C LEU A 36 -13.48 27.46 38.72
N LEU A 37 -14.07 26.31 38.37
CA LEU A 37 -14.82 26.13 37.13
C LEU A 37 -16.20 26.81 37.17
N VAL A 38 -16.85 26.87 38.34
CA VAL A 38 -18.19 27.47 38.48
C VAL A 38 -18.15 29.00 38.46
N THR A 39 -17.05 29.63 38.86
CA THR A 39 -16.90 31.10 38.75
C THR A 39 -16.50 31.59 37.36
N PHE A 40 -15.98 30.71 36.50
CA PHE A 40 -15.71 31.04 35.08
C PHE A 40 -16.91 30.82 34.14
N LEU A 41 -17.97 30.14 34.61
CA LEU A 41 -19.12 29.74 33.78
C LEU A 41 -20.23 30.81 33.64
N HIS A 42 -20.02 32.05 34.08
CA HIS A 42 -21.00 33.15 33.90
C HIS A 42 -20.58 34.23 32.90
N SER A 43 -19.55 34.02 32.09
CA SER A 43 -19.15 34.96 31.05
C SER A 43 -18.61 34.25 29.80
N GLY A 44 -19.49 34.04 28.79
CA GLY A 44 -19.07 33.78 27.41
C GLY A 44 -19.53 32.46 26.77
N GLN A 45 -20.85 32.24 26.63
CA GLN A 45 -21.38 31.13 25.83
C GLN A 45 -21.43 31.51 24.33
N VAL A 46 -20.36 31.29 23.56
CA VAL A 46 -20.46 31.10 22.08
C VAL A 46 -19.41 30.12 21.47
N GLN A 47 -18.30 29.76 22.13
CA GLN A 47 -17.20 29.03 21.44
C GLN A 47 -16.90 27.57 21.88
N GLN A 48 -17.68 26.97 22.78
CA GLN A 48 -17.24 25.73 23.46
C GLN A 48 -17.51 24.42 22.71
N ALA A 49 -18.44 24.38 21.75
CA ALA A 49 -18.73 23.17 20.97
C ALA A 49 -17.66 22.88 19.89
N ASP A 50 -17.07 23.92 19.30
CA ASP A 50 -16.03 23.78 18.26
C ASP A 50 -14.71 23.27 18.86
N VAL A 51 -14.32 23.79 20.03
CA VAL A 51 -13.07 23.42 20.72
C VAL A 51 -13.11 21.97 21.22
N ALA A 52 -14.24 21.50 21.74
CA ALA A 52 -14.39 20.11 22.19
C ALA A 52 -14.34 19.10 21.03
N SER A 53 -14.91 19.45 19.86
CA SER A 53 -14.84 18.58 18.67
C SER A 53 -13.42 18.50 18.10
N ARG A 54 -12.68 19.62 18.12
CA ARG A 54 -11.29 19.69 17.68
C ARG A 54 -10.36 18.92 18.61
N LEU A 55 -10.58 18.98 19.93
CA LEU A 55 -9.85 18.17 20.91
C LEU A 55 -10.06 16.67 20.70
N ALA A 56 -11.31 16.23 20.47
CA ALA A 56 -11.61 14.83 20.19
C ALA A 56 -11.00 14.34 18.86
N SER A 57 -10.89 15.22 17.86
CA SER A 57 -10.20 14.93 16.59
C SER A 57 -8.69 14.78 16.79
N VAL A 58 -8.08 15.65 17.60
CA VAL A 58 -6.65 15.61 17.91
C VAL A 58 -6.29 14.38 18.76
N GLU A 59 -7.17 13.96 19.67
CA GLU A 59 -6.99 12.73 20.44
C GLU A 59 -7.01 11.48 19.55
N LYS A 60 -7.88 11.42 18.54
CA LYS A 60 -7.91 10.31 17.58
C LYS A 60 -6.65 10.24 16.72
N GLU A 61 -6.17 11.39 16.25
CA GLU A 61 -4.91 11.48 15.52
C GLU A 61 -3.72 11.04 16.40
N LEU A 62 -3.68 11.47 17.67
CA LEU A 62 -2.63 11.06 18.60
C LEU A 62 -2.60 9.56 18.88
N VAL A 63 -3.77 8.90 18.95
CA VAL A 63 -3.86 7.44 19.10
C VAL A 63 -3.40 6.73 17.82
N TYR A 64 -3.84 7.21 16.65
CA TYR A 64 -3.42 6.67 15.35
C TYR A 64 -1.89 6.75 15.15
N TRP A 65 -1.28 7.90 15.46
CA TRP A 65 0.17 8.07 15.36
C TRP A 65 0.96 7.29 16.42
N ARG A 66 0.38 7.06 17.60
CA ARG A 66 0.98 6.18 18.62
C ARG A 66 1.04 4.72 18.14
N GLU A 67 -0.03 4.20 17.56
CA GLU A 67 -0.09 2.83 17.04
C GLU A 67 0.86 2.64 15.84
N LYS A 68 0.91 3.62 14.93
CA LYS A 68 1.82 3.59 13.77
C LYS A 68 3.29 3.69 14.18
N SER A 69 3.60 4.46 15.22
CA SER A 69 4.94 4.55 15.81
C SER A 69 5.38 3.22 16.45
N GLN A 70 4.48 2.51 17.14
CA GLN A 70 4.79 1.19 17.69
C GLN A 70 5.06 0.14 16.60
N SER A 71 4.26 0.14 15.53
CA SER A 71 4.49 -0.75 14.37
C SER A 71 5.82 -0.48 13.67
N LEU A 72 6.22 0.79 13.55
CA LEU A 72 7.53 1.16 13.00
C LEU A 72 8.69 0.70 13.91
N LEU A 73 8.54 0.81 15.23
CA LEU A 73 9.55 0.34 16.19
C LEU A 73 9.71 -1.19 16.13
N GLU A 74 8.61 -1.94 15.97
CA GLU A 74 8.68 -3.40 15.77
C GLU A 74 9.40 -3.77 14.46
N ARG A 75 9.15 -3.02 13.37
CA ARG A 75 9.80 -3.26 12.08
C ARG A 75 11.28 -2.89 12.09
N VAL A 76 11.67 -1.84 12.81
CA VAL A 76 13.07 -1.46 13.01
C VAL A 76 13.79 -2.50 13.85
N ALA A 77 13.17 -3.01 14.92
CA ALA A 77 13.73 -4.09 15.73
C ALA A 77 14.00 -5.36 14.89
N VAL A 78 13.10 -5.73 13.97
CA VAL A 78 13.29 -6.86 13.06
C VAL A 78 14.48 -6.62 12.09
N VAL A 79 14.66 -5.40 11.61
CA VAL A 79 15.81 -5.04 10.75
C VAL A 79 17.11 -5.05 11.54
N GLU A 80 17.12 -4.54 12.77
CA GLU A 80 18.29 -4.59 13.67
C GLU A 80 18.70 -6.03 14.00
N THR A 81 17.74 -6.94 14.22
CA THR A 81 18.04 -8.37 14.40
C THR A 81 18.64 -9.01 13.14
N LYS A 82 18.17 -8.65 11.94
CA LYS A 82 18.71 -9.15 10.67
C LYS A 82 20.12 -8.61 10.37
N ILE A 83 20.44 -7.42 10.85
CA ILE A 83 21.78 -6.84 10.74
C ILE A 83 22.74 -7.49 11.75
N GLN A 84 22.27 -7.87 12.93
CA GLN A 84 23.08 -8.58 13.94
C GLN A 84 23.36 -10.05 13.58
N ASP A 85 22.47 -10.70 12.82
CA ASP A 85 22.60 -12.11 12.42
C ASP A 85 23.47 -12.37 11.17
N GLY A 86 24.09 -11.34 10.59
CA GLY A 86 25.25 -11.51 9.70
C GLY A 86 25.04 -12.34 8.43
N SER A 87 23.85 -12.32 7.83
CA SER A 87 23.61 -12.94 6.51
C SER A 87 23.15 -11.92 5.47
N GLY A 88 24.03 -11.53 4.55
CA GLY A 88 23.66 -10.84 3.32
C GLY A 88 24.54 -9.64 2.93
N VAL A 89 25.83 -9.88 2.71
CA VAL A 89 26.70 -8.93 2.02
C VAL A 89 26.26 -8.84 0.56
N TRP A 90 25.85 -7.64 0.14
CA TRP A 90 25.71 -7.26 -1.26
C TRP A 90 27.10 -7.05 -1.86
N THR A 91 27.52 -7.94 -2.76
CA THR A 91 28.55 -7.61 -3.76
C THR A 91 27.87 -7.53 -5.12
N GLY A 92 27.65 -6.29 -5.58
CA GLY A 92 27.33 -6.03 -6.97
C GLY A 92 28.59 -6.20 -7.83
N GLN A 93 28.46 -6.97 -8.91
CA GLN A 93 29.36 -6.86 -10.06
C GLN A 93 28.52 -6.65 -11.31
N SER A 94 28.77 -5.50 -11.91
CA SER A 94 28.46 -5.18 -13.30
C SER A 94 29.47 -5.90 -14.20
N SER A 95 28.99 -6.60 -15.23
CA SER A 95 29.76 -6.83 -16.44
C SER A 95 28.85 -7.19 -17.61
N VAL A 96 28.83 -6.28 -18.58
CA VAL A 96 28.49 -6.47 -20.00
C VAL A 96 29.36 -7.57 -20.60
N VAL A 97 28.80 -8.52 -21.36
CA VAL A 97 29.48 -9.19 -22.47
C VAL A 97 28.45 -9.66 -23.52
N ASP A 98 28.62 -9.13 -24.74
CA ASP A 98 28.06 -9.65 -25.99
C ASP A 98 28.92 -10.82 -26.55
N THR A 99 28.30 -11.53 -27.49
CA THR A 99 28.86 -12.32 -28.61
C THR A 99 29.18 -13.82 -28.48
N GLU A 100 28.85 -14.46 -29.61
CA GLU A 100 28.76 -15.88 -29.97
C GLU A 100 30.10 -16.63 -30.13
N ALA A 101 29.95 -17.96 -30.16
CA ALA A 101 30.64 -18.97 -31.00
C ALA A 101 32.18 -19.08 -31.01
N ASP A 102 32.71 -20.19 -30.46
CA ASP A 102 33.22 -21.35 -31.23
C ASP A 102 34.12 -22.27 -30.37
N LEU A 103 34.05 -23.59 -30.63
CA LEU A 103 34.83 -24.69 -30.04
C LEU A 103 36.13 -24.95 -30.85
N PRO A 104 36.96 -26.00 -30.58
CA PRO A 104 37.76 -26.34 -29.37
C PRO A 104 39.25 -26.76 -29.71
N MET A 105 39.99 -27.23 -28.68
CA MET A 105 41.19 -28.14 -28.68
C MET A 105 42.62 -27.57 -28.43
N THR A 106 43.10 -27.76 -27.19
CA THR A 106 44.34 -28.47 -26.68
C THR A 106 45.65 -28.60 -27.50
N PRO A 107 46.78 -29.08 -26.92
CA PRO A 107 47.65 -28.54 -25.84
C PRO A 107 49.17 -28.64 -26.18
N GLU A 108 50.09 -28.01 -25.44
CA GLU A 108 51.50 -28.46 -25.31
C GLU A 108 52.25 -27.68 -24.20
N GLY A 109 52.94 -28.40 -23.29
CA GLY A 109 53.85 -27.82 -22.28
C GLY A 109 55.30 -27.71 -22.81
N PRO A 110 56.38 -27.81 -21.99
CA PRO A 110 56.52 -27.71 -20.52
C PRO A 110 57.77 -26.88 -20.08
N LYS A 111 58.11 -26.97 -18.77
CA LYS A 111 59.41 -26.67 -18.09
C LYS A 111 59.60 -25.20 -17.63
N THR A 112 60.15 -24.87 -16.45
CA THR A 112 61.12 -25.52 -15.52
C THR A 112 61.07 -24.75 -14.17
N SER A 113 61.18 -25.44 -13.02
CA SER A 113 62.29 -25.40 -12.02
C SER A 113 62.38 -24.07 -11.24
N ASP A 114 62.63 -23.94 -9.94
CA ASP A 114 63.18 -24.69 -8.80
C ASP A 114 62.55 -24.01 -7.53
N GLY A 115 62.55 -24.45 -6.29
CA GLY A 115 63.19 -25.51 -5.52
C GLY A 115 63.10 -25.07 -4.03
N SER A 116 62.82 -26.02 -3.14
CA SER A 116 63.35 -26.17 -1.75
C SER A 116 63.21 -25.00 -0.74
N SER A 117 63.00 -25.14 0.56
CA SER A 117 62.97 -26.28 1.48
C SER A 117 62.43 -25.82 2.85
N ALA A 118 62.15 -26.83 3.68
CA ALA A 118 61.69 -26.85 5.07
C ALA A 118 62.36 -25.90 6.08
N GLY A 119 61.66 -25.65 7.19
CA GLY A 119 62.24 -25.17 8.44
C GLY A 119 61.17 -24.92 9.52
N ASP A 120 61.33 -25.59 10.64
CA ASP A 120 60.31 -25.91 11.65
C ASP A 120 60.45 -25.06 12.93
N GLU A 121 59.46 -25.20 13.83
CA GLU A 121 59.47 -24.98 15.29
C GLU A 121 59.23 -23.60 15.96
N GLN A 122 58.08 -23.58 16.66
CA GLN A 122 57.83 -23.31 18.10
C GLN A 122 58.03 -21.89 18.70
N GLY A 123 56.95 -21.42 19.36
CA GLY A 123 57.06 -20.79 20.69
C GLY A 123 56.07 -19.69 21.08
N LYS A 124 55.13 -20.06 21.97
CA LYS A 124 54.75 -19.35 23.22
C LYS A 124 53.63 -18.27 23.27
N ASP A 125 52.71 -18.57 24.21
CA ASP A 125 52.09 -17.75 25.27
C ASP A 125 50.89 -16.79 24.99
N GLU A 126 49.77 -17.16 25.62
CA GLU A 126 48.50 -16.48 25.96
C GLU A 126 48.65 -15.17 26.81
N PRO A 127 47.59 -14.46 27.28
CA PRO A 127 46.20 -14.28 26.83
C PRO A 127 45.62 -12.82 26.91
N ARG A 128 44.38 -12.70 26.40
CA ARG A 128 43.31 -11.70 26.59
C ARG A 128 43.26 -10.91 27.93
N MET A 129 43.02 -9.59 27.83
CA MET A 129 42.53 -8.73 28.93
C MET A 129 41.31 -7.90 28.49
N ARG A 130 40.22 -7.98 29.26
CA ARG A 130 39.02 -7.11 29.25
C ARG A 130 39.24 -5.91 30.19
N PRO A 131 38.65 -4.72 29.94
CA PRO A 131 38.40 -3.76 31.02
C PRO A 131 36.95 -3.80 31.52
N LYS A 132 36.82 -3.74 32.85
CA LYS A 132 35.60 -3.68 33.66
C LYS A 132 35.07 -2.24 33.80
N ARG A 133 33.77 -2.14 34.13
CA ARG A 133 33.03 -0.95 34.62
C ARG A 133 33.43 -0.51 36.05
N GLN A 134 33.08 0.74 36.38
CA GLN A 134 32.82 1.43 37.68
C GLN A 134 33.75 2.63 37.93
N ALA A 135 33.35 3.77 38.52
CA ALA A 135 32.10 4.24 39.12
C ALA A 135 32.07 5.79 39.12
N VAL A 136 30.86 6.34 39.19
CA VAL A 136 30.50 7.76 39.25
C VAL A 136 30.86 8.33 40.64
N SER A 137 31.60 9.44 40.70
CA SER A 137 31.84 10.18 41.96
C SER A 137 30.70 11.18 42.21
N ALA A 138 30.32 11.29 43.49
CA ALA A 138 29.30 12.19 43.99
C ALA A 138 29.83 13.64 44.02
N ASN A 139 29.13 14.56 43.35
CA ASN A 139 29.36 16.00 43.49
C ASN A 139 28.56 16.54 44.68
N THR A 140 29.21 16.70 45.84
CA THR A 140 28.77 17.61 46.90
C THR A 140 29.15 19.04 46.53
N VAL A 141 28.17 19.87 46.18
CA VAL A 141 28.34 21.31 46.00
C VAL A 141 28.36 21.98 47.38
N ARG A 142 29.50 22.56 47.77
CA ARG A 142 29.60 23.54 48.86
C ARG A 142 29.36 24.94 48.31
N LEU A 143 28.39 25.66 48.85
CA LEU A 143 28.18 27.09 48.57
C LEU A 143 28.98 27.93 49.59
N PRO A 144 29.72 28.99 49.16
CA PRO A 144 30.38 29.91 50.08
C PRO A 144 29.40 31.00 50.50
N MET A 145 29.03 31.04 51.79
CA MET A 145 28.37 32.20 52.41
C MET A 145 29.45 33.06 53.06
N SER A 146 29.74 34.21 52.44
CA SER A 146 30.58 35.27 53.01
C SER A 146 29.68 36.42 53.43
N GLY A 147 29.81 36.89 54.68
CA GLY A 147 29.18 38.12 55.16
C GLY A 147 28.46 37.99 56.50
N CYS A 148 29.18 38.08 57.61
CA CYS A 148 28.60 38.38 58.92
C CYS A 148 29.45 39.49 59.56
N MET A 149 28.91 40.70 59.64
CA MET A 149 29.48 41.82 60.40
C MET A 149 29.00 41.73 61.86
N GLN A 150 29.93 41.90 62.80
CA GLN A 150 29.70 41.82 64.24
C GLN A 150 28.95 43.07 64.74
N GLY A 151 27.87 42.89 65.53
CA GLY A 151 27.05 43.99 66.05
C GLY A 151 27.77 44.85 67.11
N HIS A 152 27.31 46.11 67.29
CA HIS A 152 27.90 47.07 68.23
C HIS A 152 27.85 46.61 69.70
N PRO A 153 28.86 46.94 70.53
CA PRO A 153 28.87 46.61 71.96
C PRO A 153 27.68 47.24 72.70
N GLY A 154 27.06 46.48 73.61
CA GLY A 154 25.98 46.98 74.47
C GLY A 154 26.45 48.03 75.50
N PRO A 155 25.54 48.84 76.06
CA PRO A 155 25.88 49.92 76.98
C PRO A 155 26.52 49.40 78.30
N PRO A 156 27.36 50.22 78.98
CA PRO A 156 28.01 49.84 80.23
C PRO A 156 27.00 49.49 81.33
N GLY A 157 27.31 48.47 82.14
CA GLY A 157 26.50 48.07 83.29
C GLY A 157 26.51 49.14 84.40
N ALA A 158 25.43 49.19 85.19
CA ALA A 158 25.29 50.14 86.29
C ALA A 158 26.39 49.98 87.36
N ALA A 159 26.84 51.11 87.93
CA ALA A 159 27.95 51.16 88.89
C ALA A 159 27.70 50.31 90.16
N GLY A 160 28.72 49.54 90.56
CA GLY A 160 28.76 48.84 91.84
C GLY A 160 28.91 49.80 93.03
N ARG A 161 28.47 49.38 94.22
CA ARG A 161 28.46 50.19 95.46
C ARG A 161 29.86 50.59 96.00
N ASP A 162 30.91 50.28 95.27
CA ASP A 162 32.32 50.54 95.56
C ASP A 162 33.00 51.47 94.52
N GLY A 163 32.21 52.10 93.63
CA GLY A 163 32.69 53.22 92.80
C GLY A 163 33.67 52.85 91.69
N ARG A 164 33.67 51.58 91.24
CA ARG A 164 34.36 51.13 90.03
C ARG A 164 33.35 50.52 89.06
N ASP A 165 33.49 50.84 87.78
CA ASP A 165 32.58 50.35 86.74
C ASP A 165 32.69 48.82 86.59
N GLY A 166 31.55 48.15 86.52
CA GLY A 166 31.47 46.71 86.29
C GLY A 166 31.93 46.32 84.89
N VAL A 167 32.62 45.18 84.76
CA VAL A 167 33.16 44.67 83.49
C VAL A 167 32.03 44.42 82.48
N GLN A 168 32.21 44.91 81.24
CA GLN A 168 31.25 44.76 80.13
C GLN A 168 31.03 43.27 79.81
N GLY A 169 29.76 42.84 79.78
CA GLY A 169 29.38 41.46 79.46
C GLY A 169 29.68 41.09 77.99
N PRO A 170 29.85 39.78 77.68
CA PRO A 170 30.15 39.32 76.33
C PRO A 170 29.00 39.66 75.35
N PRO A 171 29.30 39.88 74.05
CA PRO A 171 28.28 40.15 73.04
C PRO A 171 27.23 39.03 72.97
N GLY A 172 25.95 39.41 72.81
CA GLY A 172 24.86 38.46 72.61
C GLY A 172 24.99 37.67 71.29
N PRO A 173 24.32 36.50 71.17
CA PRO A 173 24.43 35.65 69.99
C PRO A 173 23.89 36.36 68.74
N ALA A 174 24.57 36.14 67.61
CA ALA A 174 24.21 36.71 66.31
C ALA A 174 22.79 36.26 65.91
N SER A 175 21.87 37.21 65.77
CA SER A 175 20.57 36.95 65.15
C SER A 175 20.71 36.97 63.63
N CYS A 176 20.45 35.85 62.96
CA CYS A 176 20.21 35.83 61.52
C CYS A 176 18.90 36.56 61.23
N GLY A 177 18.99 37.84 60.83
CA GLY A 177 17.85 38.56 60.26
C GLY A 177 17.53 37.98 58.88
N CYS A 178 16.34 37.41 58.72
CA CYS A 178 15.76 37.13 57.42
C CYS A 178 15.36 38.46 56.77
N TYR A 179 16.29 39.15 56.11
CA TYR A 179 15.98 40.21 55.16
C TYR A 179 16.11 39.67 53.74
N GLY A 180 15.04 39.85 52.96
CA GLY A 180 14.89 39.33 51.61
C GLY A 180 15.79 40.02 50.59
N GLU A 181 17.02 39.52 50.42
CA GLU A 181 17.90 39.85 49.30
C GLU A 181 18.15 38.64 48.37
N GLY A 182 17.11 37.84 48.12
CA GLY A 182 17.17 36.71 47.18
C GLY A 182 16.22 36.81 45.99
N LEU A 183 15.15 37.60 46.11
CA LEU A 183 14.08 37.69 45.13
C LEU A 183 14.52 38.28 43.78
N PRO A 184 15.28 39.40 43.71
CA PRO A 184 15.69 39.95 42.42
C PRO A 184 16.61 39.02 41.63
N GLY A 185 17.53 38.33 42.31
CA GLY A 185 18.44 37.35 41.68
C GLY A 185 17.73 36.07 41.23
N GLN A 186 16.71 35.63 41.98
CA GLN A 186 15.86 34.51 41.59
C GLN A 186 14.96 34.85 40.40
N ILE A 187 14.41 36.07 40.35
CA ILE A 187 13.62 36.58 39.22
C ILE A 187 14.51 36.67 37.96
N ALA A 188 15.70 37.26 38.07
CA ALA A 188 16.63 37.35 36.93
C ALA A 188 17.11 35.98 36.42
N ASN A 189 17.20 34.97 37.29
CA ASN A 189 17.51 33.60 36.89
C ASN A 189 16.33 32.95 36.15
N LEU A 190 15.11 33.18 36.63
CA LEU A 190 13.89 32.69 35.98
C LEU A 190 13.67 33.34 34.62
N GLU A 191 13.92 34.64 34.48
CA GLU A 191 13.88 35.37 33.20
C GLU A 191 14.86 34.78 32.19
N ARG A 192 16.12 34.56 32.57
CA ARG A 192 17.12 33.93 31.69
C ARG A 192 16.73 32.51 31.27
N ARG A 193 16.11 31.75 32.17
CA ARG A 193 15.62 30.40 31.87
C ARG A 193 14.40 30.44 30.95
N LEU A 194 13.56 31.47 31.06
CA LEU A 194 12.44 31.69 30.16
C LEU A 194 12.95 32.03 28.75
N ASP A 195 13.93 32.92 28.63
CA ASP A 195 14.57 33.26 27.35
C ASP A 195 15.21 32.03 26.67
N ASP A 196 15.88 31.16 27.43
CA ASP A 196 16.46 29.91 26.91
C ASP A 196 15.37 28.94 26.42
N VAL A 197 14.24 28.85 27.14
CA VAL A 197 13.09 28.05 26.73
C VAL A 197 12.43 28.63 25.47
N GLU A 198 12.28 29.95 25.38
CA GLU A 198 11.72 30.62 24.20
C GLU A 198 12.62 30.45 22.96
N ASN A 199 13.93 30.54 23.12
CA ASN A 199 14.90 30.31 22.05
C ASN A 199 14.88 28.85 21.58
N LYS A 200 14.87 27.90 22.52
CA LYS A 200 14.73 26.46 22.21
C LYS A 200 13.42 26.16 21.51
N THR A 201 12.32 26.76 21.98
CA THR A 201 11.00 26.62 21.36
C THR A 201 11.00 27.19 19.93
N SER A 202 11.68 28.31 19.71
CA SER A 202 11.84 28.91 18.38
C SER A 202 12.70 28.04 17.45
N GLN A 203 13.76 27.41 17.96
CA GLN A 203 14.54 26.44 17.20
C GLN A 203 13.74 25.17 16.87
N VAL A 204 12.96 24.65 17.82
CA VAL A 204 12.08 23.50 17.58
C VAL A 204 11.01 23.84 16.55
N LYS A 205 10.39 25.03 16.62
CA LYS A 205 9.44 25.52 15.59
C LYS A 205 10.09 25.63 14.21
N LYS A 206 11.33 26.14 14.12
CA LYS A 206 12.07 26.19 12.84
C LYS A 206 12.42 24.81 12.31
N ARG A 207 12.82 23.88 13.19
CA ARG A 207 13.09 22.49 12.81
C ARG A 207 11.83 21.75 12.40
N LEU A 208 10.71 21.99 13.08
CA LEU A 208 9.40 21.47 12.75
C LEU A 208 8.94 21.99 11.38
N ALA A 209 9.06 23.30 11.12
CA ALA A 209 8.78 23.88 9.81
C ALA A 209 9.68 23.33 8.69
N SER A 210 10.95 23.01 8.99
CA SER A 210 11.85 22.35 8.02
C SER A 210 11.54 20.87 7.79
N LEU A 211 10.87 20.22 8.74
CA LEU A 211 10.40 18.83 8.64
C LEU A 211 9.02 18.76 7.96
N GLU A 212 8.14 19.74 8.23
CA GLU A 212 6.86 19.93 7.55
C GLU A 212 7.06 20.29 6.06
N GLY A 213 8.16 20.97 5.71
CA GLY A 213 8.60 21.18 4.33
C GLY A 213 9.15 19.92 3.61
N GLN A 214 9.20 18.77 4.30
CA GLN A 214 9.65 17.48 3.75
C GLN A 214 8.57 16.38 3.77
N GLU A 215 7.30 16.71 4.06
CA GLU A 215 6.21 15.99 3.41
C GLU A 215 6.24 16.43 1.94
N GLU A 216 7.00 15.69 1.15
CA GLU A 216 6.92 15.75 -0.31
C GLU A 216 5.43 15.55 -0.63
N ASN A 217 4.77 16.64 -1.06
CA ASN A 217 3.37 16.70 -1.45
C ASN A 217 3.21 15.87 -2.73
N THR A 218 3.39 14.56 -2.57
CA THR A 218 3.54 13.59 -3.64
C THR A 218 2.15 13.37 -4.21
N GLU A 219 1.95 13.88 -5.41
CA GLU A 219 0.69 13.83 -6.14
C GLU A 219 0.14 12.40 -6.11
N ILE A 220 -1.10 12.22 -5.67
CA ILE A 220 -1.75 10.90 -5.61
C ILE A 220 -1.80 10.32 -7.03
N GLY A 221 -1.31 9.09 -7.19
CA GLY A 221 -1.16 8.47 -8.50
C GLY A 221 0.17 8.77 -9.20
N SER A 222 1.14 9.35 -8.50
CA SER A 222 2.54 9.48 -8.95
C SER A 222 3.38 8.24 -8.59
N VAL A 223 4.58 8.15 -9.16
CA VAL A 223 5.55 7.07 -8.87
C VAL A 223 5.84 6.95 -7.37
N THR A 224 5.96 8.09 -6.68
CA THR A 224 6.32 8.17 -5.25
C THR A 224 5.10 8.05 -4.33
N ASN A 225 3.90 8.34 -4.82
CA ASN A 225 2.64 8.12 -4.11
C ASN A 225 1.58 7.42 -4.98
N PRO A 226 1.80 6.13 -5.30
CA PRO A 226 0.90 5.39 -6.17
C PRO A 226 -0.43 5.08 -5.46
N ALA A 227 -1.52 5.30 -6.18
CA ALA A 227 -2.88 5.08 -5.68
C ALA A 227 -3.30 3.60 -5.81
N VAL A 228 -4.44 3.22 -5.24
CA VAL A 228 -4.96 1.84 -5.37
C VAL A 228 -5.81 1.61 -6.62
N SER A 229 -6.40 2.67 -7.18
CA SER A 229 -7.18 2.64 -8.42
C SER A 229 -7.35 4.05 -8.98
N CYS A 230 -7.73 4.18 -10.26
CA CYS A 230 -8.12 5.47 -10.83
C CYS A 230 -9.35 6.06 -10.13
N LYS A 231 -10.26 5.22 -9.64
CA LYS A 231 -11.42 5.66 -8.86
C LYS A 231 -11.00 6.36 -7.57
N TYR A 232 -10.01 5.80 -6.86
CA TYR A 232 -9.45 6.44 -5.67
C TYR A 232 -8.83 7.81 -5.99
N ILE A 233 -8.08 7.93 -7.09
CA ILE A 233 -7.53 9.21 -7.54
C ILE A 233 -8.68 10.20 -7.82
N LYS A 234 -9.69 9.76 -8.59
CA LYS A 234 -10.83 10.61 -8.96
C LYS A 234 -11.60 11.15 -7.76
N ASP A 235 -11.70 10.37 -6.70
CA ASP A 235 -12.41 10.75 -5.46
C ASP A 235 -11.59 11.68 -4.55
N ASN A 236 -10.25 11.71 -4.69
CA ASN A 236 -9.36 12.41 -3.76
C ASN A 236 -8.55 13.55 -4.41
N VAL A 237 -8.55 13.66 -5.74
CA VAL A 237 -7.82 14.69 -6.48
C VAL A 237 -8.81 15.48 -7.33
N ASP A 238 -9.12 16.69 -6.86
CA ASP A 238 -9.98 17.63 -7.59
C ASP A 238 -9.38 17.95 -8.95
N GLY A 239 -10.20 17.86 -10.00
CA GLY A 239 -9.77 18.18 -11.35
C GLY A 239 -8.84 17.15 -12.02
N ALA A 240 -8.69 15.94 -11.44
CA ALA A 240 -7.94 14.86 -12.08
C ALA A 240 -8.41 14.63 -13.53
N GLN A 241 -7.45 14.58 -14.46
CA GLN A 241 -7.67 14.49 -15.91
C GLN A 241 -7.35 13.08 -16.43
N ASP A 242 -7.81 12.77 -17.64
CA ASP A 242 -7.42 11.52 -18.28
C ASP A 242 -5.90 11.47 -18.49
N GLY A 243 -5.28 10.32 -18.26
CA GLY A 243 -3.83 10.21 -18.41
C GLY A 243 -3.23 8.98 -17.76
N LEU A 244 -1.90 8.92 -17.79
CA LEU A 244 -1.14 7.88 -17.12
C LEU A 244 -0.99 8.20 -15.64
N TYR A 245 -1.22 7.19 -14.81
CA TYR A 245 -1.05 7.24 -13.37
C TYR A 245 -0.37 5.96 -12.88
N HIS A 246 0.32 6.07 -11.75
CA HIS A 246 0.94 4.96 -11.06
C HIS A 246 0.01 4.43 -9.98
N LEU A 247 -0.29 3.14 -10.08
CA LEU A 247 -1.09 2.40 -9.12
C LEU A 247 -0.25 1.38 -8.37
N ARG A 248 -0.74 0.95 -7.21
CA ARG A 248 -0.11 -0.04 -6.36
C ARG A 248 -1.13 -1.10 -5.98
N SER A 249 -0.83 -2.34 -6.37
CA SER A 249 -1.61 -3.51 -5.97
C SER A 249 -1.49 -3.77 -4.45
N PRO A 250 -2.41 -4.56 -3.85
CA PRO A 250 -2.30 -4.96 -2.44
C PRO A 250 -0.99 -5.68 -2.07
N GLY A 251 -0.38 -6.38 -3.04
CA GLY A 251 0.93 -7.03 -2.87
C GLY A 251 2.12 -6.06 -2.92
N GLY A 252 1.90 -4.76 -3.10
CA GLY A 252 2.93 -3.73 -3.16
C GLY A 252 3.54 -3.49 -4.54
N VAL A 253 3.11 -4.23 -5.58
CA VAL A 253 3.58 -4.01 -6.96
C VAL A 253 3.05 -2.68 -7.47
N VAL A 254 3.96 -1.79 -7.84
CA VAL A 254 3.67 -0.51 -8.49
C VAL A 254 3.70 -0.69 -10.00
N TYR A 255 2.69 -0.17 -10.70
CA TYR A 255 2.57 -0.25 -12.15
C TYR A 255 1.91 1.02 -12.70
N GLU A 256 2.28 1.41 -13.91
CA GLU A 256 1.65 2.52 -14.61
C GLU A 256 0.43 2.03 -15.41
N THR A 257 -0.64 2.81 -15.42
CA THR A 257 -1.80 2.55 -16.29
C THR A 257 -2.53 3.83 -16.69
N TYR A 258 -3.41 3.72 -17.67
CA TYR A 258 -4.25 4.82 -18.13
C TYR A 258 -5.53 4.90 -17.30
N CYS A 259 -5.84 6.09 -16.82
CA CYS A 259 -7.09 6.43 -16.17
C CYS A 259 -7.96 7.26 -17.11
N ASP A 260 -9.21 6.84 -17.33
CA ASP A 260 -10.25 7.74 -17.83
C ASP A 260 -10.95 8.39 -16.63
N MET A 261 -10.76 9.70 -16.50
CA MET A 261 -11.28 10.56 -15.44
C MET A 261 -12.52 11.34 -15.88
N THR A 262 -13.15 10.98 -17.00
CA THR A 262 -14.20 11.79 -17.63
C THR A 262 -15.51 11.02 -17.83
N ILE A 263 -15.48 9.83 -18.44
CA ILE A 263 -16.68 9.09 -18.85
C ILE A 263 -17.48 8.68 -17.62
N ALA A 264 -18.77 9.02 -17.61
CA ALA A 264 -19.68 8.70 -16.52
C ALA A 264 -19.20 9.17 -15.13
N GLY A 265 -18.46 10.28 -15.06
CA GLY A 265 -17.87 10.82 -13.82
C GLY A 265 -16.42 10.40 -13.58
N GLY A 266 -15.85 9.55 -14.44
CA GLY A 266 -14.44 9.15 -14.39
C GLY A 266 -14.12 8.05 -13.37
N GLY A 267 -12.83 7.85 -13.14
CA GLY A 267 -12.30 6.84 -12.23
C GLY A 267 -12.11 5.46 -12.85
N TRP A 268 -12.13 5.36 -14.18
CA TRP A 268 -11.96 4.11 -14.90
C TRP A 268 -10.49 3.76 -15.06
N THR A 269 -10.09 2.56 -14.65
CA THR A 269 -8.72 2.06 -14.70
C THR A 269 -8.56 1.09 -15.86
N LEU A 270 -7.68 1.36 -16.83
CA LEU A 270 -7.34 0.38 -17.86
C LEU A 270 -6.63 -0.81 -17.19
N VAL A 271 -7.12 -2.04 -17.42
CA VAL A 271 -6.58 -3.25 -16.77
C VAL A 271 -6.11 -4.31 -17.74
N SER A 272 -6.72 -4.37 -18.92
CA SER A 272 -6.33 -5.29 -19.98
C SER A 272 -6.71 -4.80 -21.38
N GLY A 273 -6.12 -5.41 -22.39
CA GLY A 273 -6.42 -5.21 -23.80
C GLY A 273 -6.25 -6.55 -24.54
N VAL A 274 -7.23 -6.90 -25.37
CA VAL A 274 -7.17 -8.06 -26.26
C VAL A 274 -6.86 -7.55 -27.66
N HIS A 275 -5.76 -8.02 -28.23
CA HIS A 275 -5.25 -7.60 -29.54
C HIS A 275 -5.01 -8.84 -30.41
N GLU A 276 -5.52 -8.82 -31.64
CA GLU A 276 -5.24 -9.86 -32.63
C GLU A 276 -4.02 -9.46 -33.46
N ASN A 277 -2.92 -10.20 -33.31
CA ASN A 277 -1.67 -9.92 -34.01
C ASN A 277 -1.54 -10.63 -35.36
N ASP A 278 -2.15 -11.81 -35.51
CA ASP A 278 -2.16 -12.57 -36.76
C ASP A 278 -3.36 -13.51 -36.78
N ILE A 279 -4.47 -13.04 -37.35
CA ILE A 279 -5.72 -13.81 -37.47
C ILE A 279 -5.56 -15.13 -38.25
N TYR A 280 -4.47 -15.31 -39.00
CA TYR A 280 -4.15 -16.57 -39.69
C TYR A 280 -3.28 -17.50 -38.84
N GLY A 281 -2.54 -16.96 -37.88
CA GLY A 281 -1.84 -17.69 -36.84
C GLY A 281 -2.84 -18.27 -35.85
N LYS A 282 -3.07 -19.59 -35.91
CA LYS A 282 -4.10 -20.24 -35.09
C LYS A 282 -3.55 -20.75 -33.77
N CYS A 283 -3.80 -19.99 -32.70
CA CYS A 283 -3.26 -20.25 -31.36
C CYS A 283 -1.73 -20.30 -31.37
N THR A 284 -1.13 -19.25 -31.91
CA THR A 284 0.32 -19.08 -32.09
C THR A 284 0.87 -18.02 -31.14
N ALA A 285 2.14 -17.62 -31.32
CA ALA A 285 2.71 -16.54 -30.52
C ALA A 285 1.89 -15.25 -30.71
N GLY A 286 1.42 -14.69 -29.59
CA GLY A 286 0.54 -13.52 -29.58
C GLY A 286 -0.89 -13.84 -29.12
N ASP A 287 -1.37 -15.08 -29.31
CA ASP A 287 -2.71 -15.52 -28.90
C ASP A 287 -2.82 -15.78 -27.38
N ARG A 288 -2.54 -14.77 -26.55
CA ARG A 288 -2.43 -14.93 -25.09
C ARG A 288 -3.79 -15.03 -24.43
N TRP A 289 -4.85 -14.50 -25.03
CA TRP A 289 -6.21 -14.60 -24.49
C TRP A 289 -6.94 -15.88 -24.91
N SER A 290 -6.27 -16.75 -25.65
CA SER A 290 -6.71 -18.09 -26.01
C SER A 290 -5.61 -19.11 -25.69
N SER A 291 -4.73 -19.43 -26.63
CA SER A 291 -3.53 -20.22 -26.36
C SER A 291 -2.38 -19.89 -27.29
N THR A 292 -1.16 -19.83 -26.77
CA THR A 292 0.07 -19.68 -27.55
C THR A 292 0.71 -21.02 -27.94
N ARG A 293 0.02 -22.14 -27.70
CA ARG A 293 0.55 -23.51 -27.80
C ARG A 293 -0.18 -24.38 -28.83
N GLY A 294 -0.89 -23.75 -29.75
CA GLY A 294 -1.71 -24.39 -30.76
C GLY A 294 -3.05 -24.89 -30.22
N SER A 295 -3.88 -25.42 -31.12
CA SER A 295 -5.18 -25.99 -30.76
C SER A 295 -5.03 -27.39 -30.18
N THR A 296 -5.25 -27.58 -28.86
CA THR A 296 -4.98 -28.86 -28.19
C THR A 296 -5.88 -29.15 -26.98
N THR A 297 -6.31 -30.40 -26.85
CA THR A 297 -7.07 -30.87 -25.68
C THR A 297 -6.22 -31.10 -24.43
N ASN A 298 -4.89 -31.14 -24.55
CA ASN A 298 -3.98 -31.35 -23.42
C ASN A 298 -3.96 -30.15 -22.45
N TYR A 299 -4.33 -28.97 -22.94
CA TYR A 299 -4.41 -27.73 -22.16
C TYR A 299 -5.81 -27.13 -22.36
N PRO A 300 -6.87 -27.74 -21.81
CA PRO A 300 -8.24 -27.34 -22.10
C PRO A 300 -8.57 -25.91 -21.65
N GLU A 301 -7.72 -25.28 -20.83
CA GLU A 301 -7.85 -23.90 -20.36
C GLU A 301 -7.13 -22.87 -21.25
N GLY A 302 -6.36 -23.29 -22.27
CA GLY A 302 -5.50 -22.35 -22.97
C GLY A 302 -4.29 -21.94 -22.16
N ASP A 303 -3.84 -20.72 -22.41
CA ASP A 303 -2.83 -20.08 -21.56
C ASP A 303 -3.43 -19.65 -20.19
N GLY A 304 -4.76 -19.69 -20.05
CA GLY A 304 -5.47 -19.45 -18.80
C GLY A 304 -5.39 -18.00 -18.30
N ASN A 305 -5.00 -17.05 -19.17
CA ASN A 305 -4.70 -15.67 -18.78
C ASN A 305 -5.90 -14.89 -18.24
N TRP A 306 -7.13 -15.31 -18.54
CA TRP A 306 -8.34 -14.74 -17.93
C TRP A 306 -8.47 -15.03 -16.41
N ALA A 307 -7.86 -16.10 -15.92
CA ALA A 307 -8.05 -16.63 -14.56
C ALA A 307 -6.72 -16.96 -13.86
N ASN A 308 -5.63 -16.31 -14.25
CA ASN A 308 -4.31 -16.40 -13.62
C ASN A 308 -3.75 -15.01 -13.25
N HIS A 309 -2.55 -14.99 -12.65
CA HIS A 309 -1.87 -13.76 -12.23
C HIS A 309 -0.78 -13.28 -13.20
N ASN A 310 -0.70 -13.86 -14.40
CA ASN A 310 0.25 -13.40 -15.41
C ASN A 310 -0.07 -11.95 -15.80
N THR A 311 0.97 -11.18 -16.12
CA THR A 311 0.89 -9.83 -16.65
C THR A 311 1.78 -9.71 -17.88
N PHE A 312 1.40 -8.89 -18.84
CA PHE A 312 2.12 -8.71 -20.10
C PHE A 312 1.72 -7.39 -20.76
N GLY A 313 2.56 -6.94 -21.70
CA GLY A 313 2.36 -5.70 -22.44
C GLY A 313 2.57 -4.44 -21.62
N SER A 314 2.30 -3.31 -22.27
CA SER A 314 2.36 -1.98 -21.67
C SER A 314 1.16 -1.16 -22.12
N VAL A 315 0.76 -0.19 -21.31
CA VAL A 315 -0.38 0.65 -21.65
C VAL A 315 -0.13 1.48 -22.91
N ALA A 316 1.11 1.89 -23.17
CA ALA A 316 1.48 2.63 -24.37
C ALA A 316 1.32 1.81 -25.66
N SER A 317 1.34 0.48 -25.58
CA SER A 317 1.31 -0.45 -26.70
C SER A 317 0.04 -1.33 -26.73
N ALA A 318 -1.01 -0.96 -25.98
CA ALA A 318 -2.21 -1.78 -25.80
C ALA A 318 -3.04 -1.99 -27.07
N THR A 319 -2.70 -1.27 -28.15
CA THR A 319 -3.27 -1.38 -29.50
C THR A 319 -2.29 -1.97 -30.51
N ASN A 320 -1.11 -2.43 -30.06
CA ASN A 320 -0.09 -3.08 -30.89
C ASN A 320 0.20 -4.51 -30.42
N ASP A 321 -0.07 -4.81 -29.14
CA ASP A 321 0.04 -6.14 -28.55
C ASP A 321 -0.93 -6.22 -27.35
N ASP A 322 -1.12 -7.42 -26.81
CA ASP A 322 -1.97 -7.62 -25.64
C ASP A 322 -1.46 -6.85 -24.42
N LEU A 323 -2.41 -6.44 -23.58
CA LEU A 323 -2.14 -5.82 -22.30
C LEU A 323 -2.83 -6.60 -21.18
N LYS A 324 -2.12 -6.86 -20.09
CA LYS A 324 -2.72 -7.23 -18.80
C LYS A 324 -1.83 -6.76 -17.67
N ASN A 325 -2.35 -5.87 -16.82
CA ASN A 325 -1.62 -5.35 -15.66
C ASN A 325 -2.15 -5.94 -14.35
N PRO A 326 -1.45 -5.74 -13.20
CA PRO A 326 -1.90 -6.27 -11.91
C PRO A 326 -3.30 -5.83 -11.48
N GLY A 327 -3.80 -4.70 -11.99
CA GLY A 327 -5.14 -4.21 -11.69
C GLY A 327 -6.24 -5.18 -12.12
N TYR A 328 -6.01 -5.97 -13.17
CA TYR A 328 -6.98 -6.95 -13.69
C TYR A 328 -7.50 -7.94 -12.63
N PHE A 329 -6.61 -8.38 -11.73
CA PHE A 329 -6.92 -9.37 -10.69
C PHE A 329 -6.90 -8.81 -9.26
N SER A 330 -6.51 -7.54 -9.07
CA SER A 330 -6.33 -6.97 -7.74
C SER A 330 -7.27 -5.83 -7.39
N ILE A 331 -7.83 -5.12 -8.38
CA ILE A 331 -8.80 -4.06 -8.12
C ILE A 331 -10.15 -4.70 -7.79
N ASP A 332 -10.78 -4.20 -6.73
CA ASP A 332 -12.19 -4.47 -6.42
C ASP A 332 -13.05 -3.40 -7.09
N ALA A 333 -13.75 -3.81 -8.14
CA ALA A 333 -14.52 -2.96 -9.04
C ALA A 333 -16.00 -3.36 -9.06
N SER A 334 -16.84 -2.44 -9.51
CA SER A 334 -18.27 -2.65 -9.66
C SER A 334 -18.65 -2.91 -11.12
N ASP A 335 -18.01 -2.19 -12.04
CA ASP A 335 -18.41 -2.17 -13.45
C ASP A 335 -17.22 -2.32 -14.40
N VAL A 336 -17.53 -2.67 -15.65
CA VAL A 336 -16.56 -2.67 -16.75
C VAL A 336 -16.89 -1.60 -17.78
N MET A 337 -15.86 -1.03 -18.40
CA MET A 337 -15.96 -0.24 -19.62
C MET A 337 -15.07 -0.85 -20.70
N LEU A 338 -15.57 -0.88 -21.94
CA LEU A 338 -14.85 -1.42 -23.08
C LEU A 338 -14.70 -0.35 -24.17
N TRP A 339 -13.50 -0.21 -24.71
CA TRP A 339 -13.21 0.61 -25.88
C TRP A 339 -12.72 -0.27 -27.02
N HIS A 340 -13.26 -0.05 -28.22
CA HIS A 340 -12.73 -0.65 -29.45
C HIS A 340 -11.88 0.40 -30.14
N VAL A 341 -10.57 0.18 -30.17
CA VAL A 341 -9.58 1.15 -30.63
C VAL A 341 -8.83 0.55 -31.81
N PRO A 342 -8.76 1.22 -32.98
CA PRO A 342 -8.00 0.72 -34.11
C PRO A 342 -6.55 0.37 -33.72
N ASN A 343 -6.02 -0.70 -34.30
CA ASN A 343 -4.64 -1.11 -34.08
C ASN A 343 -3.67 0.02 -34.47
N ASP A 344 -2.49 0.03 -33.85
CA ASP A 344 -1.44 1.03 -34.05
C ASP A 344 -1.83 2.48 -33.69
N THR A 345 -2.98 2.70 -33.07
CA THR A 345 -3.34 4.01 -32.51
C THR A 345 -2.33 4.38 -31.40
N PRO A 346 -1.81 5.62 -31.32
CA PRO A 346 -0.97 6.02 -30.19
C PRO A 346 -1.82 6.29 -28.94
N LEU A 347 -1.26 6.07 -27.74
CA LEU A 347 -1.95 6.26 -26.45
C LEU A 347 -2.70 7.60 -26.32
N SER A 348 -2.10 8.70 -26.79
CA SER A 348 -2.71 10.04 -26.76
C SER A 348 -4.02 10.15 -27.55
N GLN A 349 -4.30 9.17 -28.42
CA GLN A 349 -5.48 9.12 -29.29
C GLN A 349 -6.42 7.96 -28.95
N TYR A 350 -6.12 7.09 -27.99
CA TYR A 350 -6.99 5.93 -27.66
C TYR A 350 -8.45 6.34 -27.51
N LYS A 351 -8.71 7.35 -26.69
CA LYS A 351 -10.07 7.82 -26.40
C LYS A 351 -10.76 8.44 -27.62
N SER A 352 -10.05 9.24 -28.41
CA SER A 352 -10.61 9.95 -29.57
C SER A 352 -10.76 9.04 -30.80
N ALA A 353 -9.92 8.03 -30.94
CA ALA A 353 -9.98 7.03 -32.01
C ALA A 353 -10.97 5.89 -31.71
N ALA A 354 -11.24 5.61 -30.43
CA ALA A 354 -12.21 4.59 -30.03
C ALA A 354 -13.58 4.84 -30.67
N TYR A 355 -14.00 3.98 -31.59
CA TYR A 355 -15.24 4.14 -32.34
C TYR A 355 -16.44 3.52 -31.60
N LEU A 356 -16.18 2.55 -30.71
CA LEU A 356 -17.13 2.08 -29.71
C LEU A 356 -16.55 2.32 -28.32
N ARG A 357 -17.33 2.95 -27.44
CA ARG A 357 -17.04 3.11 -26.01
C ARG A 357 -18.34 2.93 -25.23
N TYR A 358 -18.35 1.99 -24.30
CA TYR A 358 -19.54 1.64 -23.55
C TYR A 358 -19.18 1.01 -22.21
N TYR A 359 -20.09 1.10 -21.25
CA TYR A 359 -19.84 0.68 -19.88
C TYR A 359 -21.09 0.08 -19.23
N THR A 360 -20.89 -0.79 -18.24
CA THR A 360 -21.96 -1.30 -17.38
C THR A 360 -22.22 -0.31 -16.23
N THR A 361 -23.41 -0.38 -15.63
CA THR A 361 -23.84 0.57 -14.58
C THR A 361 -24.53 -0.10 -13.39
N ASN A 362 -24.58 -1.42 -13.37
CA ASN A 362 -25.37 -2.18 -12.39
C ASN A 362 -24.51 -2.84 -11.31
N GLY A 363 -23.20 -2.58 -11.28
CA GLY A 363 -22.31 -3.10 -10.24
C GLY A 363 -22.14 -4.62 -10.28
N PHE A 364 -22.32 -5.27 -11.44
CA PHE A 364 -22.39 -6.72 -11.53
C PHE A 364 -21.11 -7.43 -11.03
N LEU A 365 -19.94 -6.80 -11.14
CA LEU A 365 -18.68 -7.44 -10.72
C LEU A 365 -18.68 -7.76 -9.22
N GLN A 366 -19.37 -6.98 -8.40
CA GLN A 366 -19.51 -7.23 -6.96
C GLN A 366 -20.15 -8.59 -6.66
N GLN A 367 -21.03 -9.08 -7.54
CA GLN A 367 -21.65 -10.41 -7.41
C GLN A 367 -20.69 -11.55 -7.77
N TYR A 368 -19.58 -11.24 -8.46
CA TYR A 368 -18.64 -12.20 -9.01
C TYR A 368 -17.21 -12.00 -8.48
N GLY A 369 -17.06 -11.39 -7.31
CA GLY A 369 -15.78 -11.23 -6.61
C GLY A 369 -14.95 -10.01 -7.04
N GLY A 370 -15.60 -8.97 -7.56
CA GLY A 370 -15.03 -7.63 -7.74
C GLY A 370 -14.24 -7.41 -9.04
N ASN A 371 -13.94 -8.45 -9.82
CA ASN A 371 -13.19 -8.30 -11.08
C ASN A 371 -13.36 -9.51 -12.00
N MET A 372 -12.93 -9.37 -13.26
CA MET A 372 -13.00 -10.44 -14.27
C MET A 372 -12.13 -11.65 -13.91
N TYR A 373 -11.01 -11.48 -13.18
CA TYR A 373 -10.25 -12.62 -12.68
C TYR A 373 -11.12 -13.52 -11.80
N SER A 374 -11.78 -12.95 -10.79
CA SER A 374 -12.69 -13.70 -9.92
C SER A 374 -13.89 -14.26 -10.68
N LEU A 375 -14.45 -13.48 -11.62
CA LEU A 375 -15.55 -13.92 -12.49
C LEU A 375 -15.19 -15.21 -13.24
N PHE A 376 -14.06 -15.23 -13.94
CA PHE A 376 -13.66 -16.40 -14.73
C PHE A 376 -13.08 -17.50 -13.84
N LYS A 377 -12.36 -17.18 -12.76
CA LYS A 377 -11.74 -18.18 -11.89
C LYS A 377 -12.76 -18.96 -11.06
N ASN A 378 -13.73 -18.26 -10.49
CA ASN A 378 -14.61 -18.81 -9.45
C ASN A 378 -16.04 -19.11 -9.93
N HIS A 379 -16.51 -18.42 -10.97
CA HIS A 379 -17.92 -18.50 -11.39
C HIS A 379 -18.09 -19.07 -12.80
N PHE A 380 -17.26 -18.64 -13.76
CA PHE A 380 -17.37 -19.04 -15.16
C PHE A 380 -16.03 -19.45 -15.76
N PRO A 381 -15.47 -20.61 -15.38
CA PRO A 381 -14.21 -21.11 -15.94
C PRO A 381 -14.25 -21.23 -17.47
N ILE A 382 -13.16 -20.80 -18.10
CA ILE A 382 -12.91 -20.92 -19.54
C ILE A 382 -12.13 -22.22 -19.75
N VAL A 383 -12.87 -23.33 -19.87
CA VAL A 383 -12.32 -24.67 -20.08
C VAL A 383 -13.07 -25.37 -21.21
N TYR A 384 -12.35 -25.87 -22.20
CA TYR A 384 -12.92 -26.70 -23.26
C TYR A 384 -13.67 -27.90 -22.66
N ASN A 385 -14.89 -28.15 -23.17
CA ASN A 385 -15.79 -29.19 -22.68
C ASN A 385 -16.17 -29.04 -21.18
N GLY A 386 -16.00 -27.84 -20.61
CA GLY A 386 -16.43 -27.50 -19.25
C GLY A 386 -17.93 -27.15 -19.12
N GLY A 387 -18.67 -27.11 -20.23
CA GLY A 387 -20.09 -26.76 -20.27
C GLY A 387 -20.67 -26.78 -21.69
N THR A 388 -21.85 -26.21 -21.83
CA THR A 388 -22.64 -26.11 -23.06
C THR A 388 -23.26 -24.72 -23.18
N THR A 389 -24.01 -24.46 -24.26
CA THR A 389 -24.74 -23.19 -24.43
C THR A 389 -25.76 -22.91 -23.32
N ALA A 390 -26.24 -23.95 -22.62
CA ALA A 390 -27.10 -23.80 -21.44
C ALA A 390 -26.36 -23.22 -20.23
N ASP A 391 -25.03 -23.31 -20.23
CA ASP A 391 -24.14 -22.89 -19.14
C ASP A 391 -23.51 -21.51 -19.43
N ASN A 392 -24.01 -20.78 -20.43
CA ASN A 392 -23.50 -19.44 -20.75
C ASN A 392 -23.56 -18.51 -19.53
N GLY A 393 -22.51 -17.72 -19.35
CA GLY A 393 -22.41 -16.73 -18.30
C GLY A 393 -23.25 -15.48 -18.57
N PRO A 394 -23.15 -14.49 -17.67
CA PRO A 394 -24.10 -13.39 -17.60
C PRO A 394 -23.93 -12.44 -18.79
N ALA A 395 -25.06 -11.99 -19.33
CA ALA A 395 -25.14 -10.88 -20.28
C ALA A 395 -25.55 -9.61 -19.53
N ILE A 396 -24.67 -8.62 -19.50
CA ILE A 396 -24.83 -7.39 -18.72
C ILE A 396 -25.22 -6.24 -19.65
N PRO A 397 -26.32 -5.49 -19.40
CA PRO A 397 -26.67 -4.32 -20.18
C PRO A 397 -25.56 -3.26 -20.16
N ILE A 398 -25.35 -2.58 -21.28
CA ILE A 398 -24.36 -1.49 -21.40
C ILE A 398 -25.03 -0.15 -21.68
N THR A 399 -24.32 0.92 -21.35
CA THR A 399 -24.62 2.28 -21.77
C THR A 399 -23.54 2.74 -22.76
N TRP A 400 -23.96 3.28 -23.90
CA TRP A 400 -23.07 3.86 -24.90
C TRP A 400 -22.58 5.23 -24.46
N ASP A 401 -21.26 5.40 -24.36
CA ASP A 401 -20.61 6.72 -24.34
C ASP A 401 -20.36 7.21 -25.79
N ARG A 402 -19.92 6.29 -26.65
CA ARG A 402 -19.79 6.50 -28.10
C ARG A 402 -20.12 5.23 -28.87
N GLY A 403 -20.84 5.39 -29.97
CA GLY A 403 -21.32 4.27 -30.78
C GLY A 403 -22.81 4.04 -30.59
N SER A 404 -23.30 2.91 -31.08
CA SER A 404 -24.70 2.51 -30.96
C SER A 404 -24.85 1.01 -31.24
N ASP A 405 -26.00 0.47 -30.88
CA ASP A 405 -26.39 -0.90 -31.24
C ASP A 405 -26.31 -1.13 -32.76
N GLY A 406 -26.80 -0.17 -33.55
CA GLY A 406 -26.74 -0.22 -35.01
C GLY A 406 -25.31 -0.27 -35.54
N LEU A 407 -24.40 0.55 -35.00
CA LEU A 407 -22.99 0.52 -35.38
C LEU A 407 -22.36 -0.82 -34.99
N ARG A 408 -22.61 -1.31 -33.77
CA ARG A 408 -22.08 -2.61 -33.33
C ARG A 408 -22.51 -3.76 -34.24
N ILE A 409 -23.80 -3.81 -34.58
CA ILE A 409 -24.38 -4.82 -35.47
C ILE A 409 -23.83 -4.69 -36.91
N SER A 410 -23.51 -3.48 -37.37
CA SER A 410 -22.91 -3.27 -38.69
C SER A 410 -21.45 -3.71 -38.82
N LEU A 411 -20.81 -4.11 -37.72
CA LEU A 411 -19.39 -4.49 -37.68
C LEU A 411 -19.19 -6.00 -37.55
N ILE A 412 -20.13 -6.70 -36.90
CA ILE A 412 -20.08 -8.16 -36.75
C ILE A 412 -20.35 -8.86 -38.07
N ALA A 413 -20.00 -10.15 -38.13
CA ALA A 413 -20.33 -10.98 -39.26
C ALA A 413 -21.85 -10.95 -39.61
N PRO A 414 -22.23 -10.74 -40.89
CA PRO A 414 -23.64 -10.66 -41.26
C PRO A 414 -24.49 -11.86 -40.84
N SER A 415 -23.91 -13.06 -40.81
CA SER A 415 -24.62 -14.30 -40.44
C SER A 415 -24.85 -14.44 -38.93
N THR A 416 -24.14 -13.69 -38.08
CA THR A 416 -24.35 -13.69 -36.61
C THR A 416 -25.37 -12.65 -36.17
N VAL A 417 -25.72 -11.67 -37.01
CA VAL A 417 -26.75 -10.64 -36.71
C VAL A 417 -28.07 -11.23 -36.18
N PRO A 418 -28.68 -12.27 -36.79
CA PRO A 418 -29.93 -12.85 -36.27
C PRO A 418 -29.76 -13.65 -34.96
N GLN A 419 -28.51 -13.86 -34.51
CA GLN A 419 -28.15 -14.70 -33.37
C GLN A 419 -27.83 -13.91 -32.10
N VAL A 420 -28.03 -12.59 -32.13
CA VAL A 420 -27.61 -11.70 -31.06
C VAL A 420 -28.67 -10.66 -30.71
N THR A 421 -28.54 -10.09 -29.52
CA THR A 421 -29.22 -8.85 -29.13
C THR A 421 -28.13 -7.81 -28.79
N PRO A 422 -28.05 -6.67 -29.48
CA PRO A 422 -27.08 -5.63 -29.14
C PRO A 422 -27.41 -4.94 -27.81
N GLY A 423 -26.47 -4.15 -27.28
CA GLY A 423 -26.68 -3.40 -26.04
C GLY A 423 -26.30 -4.18 -24.78
N PHE A 424 -25.41 -5.16 -24.90
CA PHE A 424 -24.90 -5.93 -23.77
C PHE A 424 -23.38 -6.15 -23.86
N VAL A 425 -22.77 -6.63 -22.78
CA VAL A 425 -21.50 -7.36 -22.82
C VAL A 425 -21.75 -8.70 -22.12
N GLN A 426 -21.40 -9.81 -22.78
CA GLN A 426 -21.62 -11.13 -22.21
C GLN A 426 -20.30 -11.83 -21.92
N PHE A 427 -20.24 -12.54 -20.79
CA PHE A 427 -19.06 -13.25 -20.32
C PHE A 427 -19.27 -14.76 -20.38
N ARG A 428 -18.24 -15.49 -20.80
CA ARG A 428 -18.16 -16.95 -20.95
C ARG A 428 -19.36 -17.55 -21.68
N VAL A 429 -19.26 -17.68 -22.99
CA VAL A 429 -20.24 -18.43 -23.81
C VAL A 429 -19.62 -19.68 -24.38
N PHE A 430 -20.42 -20.68 -24.69
CA PHE A 430 -19.97 -21.87 -25.42
C PHE A 430 -20.50 -21.86 -26.86
N ASN A 431 -19.68 -22.37 -27.78
CA ASN A 431 -20.16 -22.73 -29.12
C ASN A 431 -20.81 -24.13 -29.11
N ALA A 432 -21.28 -24.59 -30.28
CA ALA A 432 -21.95 -25.89 -30.42
C ALA A 432 -21.03 -27.07 -30.04
N GLU A 433 -19.72 -26.93 -30.26
CA GLU A 433 -18.72 -27.93 -29.92
C GLU A 433 -18.11 -27.79 -28.52
N LYS A 434 -18.74 -27.00 -27.64
CA LYS A 434 -18.36 -26.82 -26.22
C LYS A 434 -16.99 -26.17 -26.03
N ALA A 435 -16.53 -25.41 -27.01
CA ALA A 435 -15.39 -24.52 -26.85
C ALA A 435 -15.88 -23.17 -26.25
N PRO A 436 -15.32 -22.72 -25.12
CA PRO A 436 -15.73 -21.48 -24.49
C PRO A 436 -15.04 -20.26 -25.10
N LEU A 437 -15.81 -19.20 -25.38
CA LEU A 437 -15.31 -17.86 -25.64
C LEU A 437 -15.45 -16.98 -24.40
N ALA A 438 -14.46 -16.12 -24.16
CA ALA A 438 -14.36 -15.35 -22.93
C ALA A 438 -15.37 -14.20 -22.86
N VAL A 439 -15.45 -13.38 -23.92
CA VAL A 439 -16.27 -12.15 -23.92
C VAL A 439 -16.95 -11.96 -25.26
N CYS A 440 -18.23 -11.62 -25.27
CA CYS A 440 -18.98 -11.14 -26.44
C CYS A 440 -19.17 -9.62 -26.32
N PRO A 441 -18.35 -8.80 -26.99
CA PRO A 441 -18.36 -7.35 -26.81
C PRO A 441 -19.56 -6.72 -27.53
N GLY A 442 -20.35 -5.92 -26.81
CA GLY A 442 -21.43 -5.10 -27.39
C GLY A 442 -22.73 -5.85 -27.69
N VAL A 443 -22.80 -7.15 -27.42
CA VAL A 443 -23.98 -7.99 -27.67
C VAL A 443 -24.20 -9.05 -26.59
N ARG A 444 -25.43 -9.53 -26.51
CA ARG A 444 -25.84 -10.80 -25.89
C ARG A 444 -25.97 -11.83 -26.99
N TYR A 445 -25.35 -12.98 -26.80
CA TYR A 445 -25.46 -14.14 -27.66
C TYR A 445 -26.72 -14.96 -27.34
N ASN A 446 -27.49 -15.31 -28.37
CA ASN A 446 -28.76 -16.02 -28.27
C ASN A 446 -28.72 -17.45 -28.86
N GLY A 447 -27.54 -17.97 -29.18
CA GLY A 447 -27.34 -19.29 -29.82
C GLY A 447 -26.81 -19.18 -31.25
N GLY A 448 -26.22 -20.26 -31.79
CA GLY A 448 -25.58 -20.27 -33.11
C GLY A 448 -24.05 -20.33 -33.05
N GLU A 449 -23.36 -19.47 -33.81
CA GLU A 449 -21.90 -19.48 -33.98
C GLU A 449 -21.25 -18.39 -33.12
N SER A 450 -20.94 -18.71 -31.86
CA SER A 450 -20.33 -17.74 -30.94
C SER A 450 -18.87 -17.42 -31.29
N ASP A 451 -18.15 -18.30 -31.99
CA ASP A 451 -16.76 -18.14 -32.43
C ASP A 451 -16.57 -17.07 -33.52
N ALA A 452 -17.60 -16.80 -34.30
CA ALA A 452 -17.61 -15.68 -35.25
C ALA A 452 -17.94 -14.33 -34.59
N LEU A 453 -18.24 -14.32 -33.28
CA LEU A 453 -18.80 -13.17 -32.56
C LEU A 453 -17.98 -12.72 -31.35
N CYS A 454 -17.60 -13.67 -30.51
CA CYS A 454 -16.96 -13.42 -29.22
C CYS A 454 -15.43 -13.53 -29.37
N ILE A 455 -14.68 -13.20 -28.32
CA ILE A 455 -13.21 -13.14 -28.30
C ILE A 455 -12.64 -13.87 -27.08
N GLY A 456 -11.37 -14.24 -27.17
CA GLY A 456 -10.65 -15.05 -26.19
C GLY A 456 -11.28 -16.43 -26.01
N GLY A 457 -10.60 -17.34 -25.32
CA GLY A 457 -11.19 -18.65 -25.06
C GLY A 457 -10.22 -19.71 -24.57
N ALA A 458 -10.61 -20.96 -24.72
CA ALA A 458 -9.78 -22.13 -24.42
C ALA A 458 -8.79 -22.47 -25.56
N ALA A 459 -7.88 -23.41 -25.30
CA ALA A 459 -6.93 -23.91 -26.30
C ALA A 459 -7.54 -24.82 -27.37
N TYR A 460 -8.79 -25.26 -27.30
CA TYR A 460 -9.27 -26.28 -28.24
C TYR A 460 -10.62 -25.95 -28.83
N TRP A 461 -10.65 -26.02 -30.15
CA TRP A 461 -11.76 -25.68 -31.02
C TRP A 461 -11.86 -26.77 -32.10
N PRO A 462 -12.77 -27.73 -31.95
CA PRO A 462 -12.75 -28.95 -32.77
C PRO A 462 -13.24 -28.74 -34.20
N GLN A 463 -14.06 -27.70 -34.48
CA GLN A 463 -14.62 -27.51 -35.81
C GLN A 463 -13.52 -27.05 -36.79
N LEU A 464 -13.13 -27.95 -37.70
CA LEU A 464 -12.01 -27.75 -38.64
C LEU A 464 -10.73 -27.26 -37.95
N ALA A 465 -10.43 -27.79 -36.76
CA ALA A 465 -9.25 -27.42 -35.97
C ALA A 465 -7.98 -27.34 -36.85
N PRO A 466 -7.16 -26.26 -36.75
CA PRO A 466 -7.19 -25.22 -35.71
C PRO A 466 -7.91 -23.92 -36.12
N ARG A 467 -8.74 -23.91 -37.18
CA ARG A 467 -9.18 -22.67 -37.86
C ARG A 467 -9.89 -21.61 -36.99
N GLN A 468 -10.45 -22.00 -35.85
CA GLN A 468 -11.17 -21.11 -34.93
C GLN A 468 -10.33 -20.72 -33.68
N CYS A 469 -9.13 -21.29 -33.53
CA CYS A 469 -8.28 -21.04 -32.38
C CYS A 469 -7.54 -19.71 -32.57
N GLY A 470 -7.59 -18.84 -31.57
CA GLY A 470 -6.92 -17.54 -31.56
C GLY A 470 -7.72 -16.53 -30.76
N ASP A 471 -7.16 -15.35 -30.53
CA ASP A 471 -7.76 -14.34 -29.65
C ASP A 471 -9.04 -13.76 -30.25
N PHE A 472 -9.10 -13.58 -31.58
CA PHE A 472 -10.34 -13.20 -32.30
C PHE A 472 -11.08 -14.40 -32.92
N SER A 473 -10.66 -15.61 -32.58
CA SER A 473 -11.31 -16.87 -32.95
C SER A 473 -11.63 -16.99 -34.45
N ALA A 474 -12.91 -17.15 -34.81
CA ALA A 474 -13.36 -17.40 -36.18
C ALA A 474 -13.91 -16.15 -36.88
N LYS A 475 -13.60 -14.94 -36.38
CA LYS A 475 -14.08 -13.67 -36.98
C LYS A 475 -13.63 -13.42 -38.43
N ALA A 476 -12.74 -14.23 -38.98
CA ALA A 476 -12.32 -14.21 -40.39
C ALA A 476 -12.66 -15.50 -41.16
N TRP A 477 -13.68 -16.25 -40.74
CA TRP A 477 -14.04 -17.57 -41.30
C TRP A 477 -14.22 -17.59 -42.82
N ASN A 478 -14.96 -16.63 -43.38
CA ASN A 478 -15.16 -16.42 -44.82
C ASN A 478 -14.15 -15.42 -45.42
N GLY A 479 -12.96 -15.31 -44.83
CA GLY A 479 -11.89 -14.42 -45.27
C GLY A 479 -11.72 -13.18 -44.39
N TYR A 480 -10.51 -12.64 -44.38
CA TYR A 480 -10.15 -11.49 -43.55
C TYR A 480 -10.87 -10.21 -43.97
N GLY A 481 -11.64 -9.65 -43.03
CA GLY A 481 -12.31 -8.36 -43.18
C GLY A 481 -13.29 -8.28 -44.35
N THR A 482 -13.71 -9.42 -44.91
CA THR A 482 -14.59 -9.45 -46.09
C THR A 482 -16.00 -8.98 -45.76
N HIS A 483 -16.38 -9.03 -44.48
CA HIS A 483 -17.71 -8.69 -44.00
C HIS A 483 -18.82 -9.45 -44.75
N THR A 484 -18.58 -10.74 -44.99
CA THR A 484 -19.50 -11.67 -45.66
C THR A 484 -19.60 -12.97 -44.88
N GLY A 485 -20.77 -13.62 -44.91
CA GLY A 485 -20.96 -14.88 -44.20
C GLY A 485 -20.71 -14.73 -42.70
N TRP A 486 -19.76 -15.52 -42.19
CA TRP A 486 -19.29 -15.55 -40.79
C TRP A 486 -18.05 -14.69 -40.54
N SER A 487 -17.62 -13.87 -41.50
CA SER A 487 -16.52 -12.92 -41.32
C SER A 487 -17.02 -11.55 -40.90
N SER A 488 -16.40 -11.02 -39.85
CA SER A 488 -16.61 -9.65 -39.36
C SER A 488 -16.00 -8.61 -40.29
N SER A 489 -16.34 -7.35 -40.06
CA SER A 489 -15.74 -6.21 -40.76
C SER A 489 -14.23 -6.12 -40.51
N ARG A 490 -13.52 -5.52 -41.47
CA ARG A 490 -12.09 -5.25 -41.32
C ARG A 490 -11.79 -4.37 -40.11
N LEU A 491 -12.62 -3.35 -39.86
CA LEU A 491 -12.44 -2.45 -38.72
C LEU A 491 -12.49 -3.21 -37.39
N GLU A 492 -13.40 -4.18 -37.25
CA GLU A 492 -13.49 -5.00 -36.03
C GLU A 492 -12.26 -5.90 -35.85
N LEU A 493 -11.72 -6.47 -36.94
CA LEU A 493 -10.52 -7.30 -36.89
C LEU A 493 -9.23 -6.49 -36.64
N GLU A 494 -9.18 -5.25 -37.12
CA GLU A 494 -8.02 -4.34 -36.99
C GLU A 494 -8.19 -3.37 -35.81
N SER A 495 -8.81 -3.83 -34.72
CA SER A 495 -8.99 -3.03 -33.51
C SER A 495 -8.81 -3.85 -32.24
N ALA A 496 -7.98 -3.36 -31.33
CA ALA A 496 -7.88 -3.89 -29.98
C ALA A 496 -9.11 -3.53 -29.14
N ILE A 497 -9.45 -4.41 -28.20
CA ILE A 497 -10.54 -4.19 -27.24
C ILE A 497 -9.91 -3.95 -25.87
N LEU A 498 -9.99 -2.71 -25.40
CA LEU A 498 -9.43 -2.25 -24.13
C LEU A 498 -10.49 -2.35 -23.03
N PHE A 499 -10.13 -2.91 -21.88
CA PHE A 499 -11.00 -3.15 -20.74
C PHE A 499 -10.62 -2.30 -19.55
N PHE A 500 -11.62 -1.66 -18.95
CA PHE A 500 -11.46 -0.78 -17.81
C PHE A 500 -12.35 -1.21 -16.65
N TYR A 501 -11.90 -0.93 -15.44
CA TYR A 501 -12.66 -1.14 -14.20
C TYR A 501 -12.97 0.17 -13.49
N ARG A 502 -14.09 0.20 -12.77
CA ARG A 502 -14.42 1.28 -11.83
C ARG A 502 -15.09 0.78 -10.58
#